data_AF-A0A938MMN2-F1
#
_entry.id   AF-A0A938MMN2-F1
#
_cell.length_a   1.000
_cell.length_b   1.000
_cell.length_c   1.000
_cell.angle_alpha   90.00
_cell.angle_beta   90.00
_cell.angle_gamma   90.00
#
_symmetry.space_group_name_H-M   'P 1'
#
loop_
_entity.id
_entity.type
_entity.pdbx_description
1 polymer ?
#
loop_
_entity_poly.entity_id
_entity_poly.type
_entity_poly.pdbx_seq_one_letter_code
_entity_poly.pdbx_strand_id
1 'polypeptide(L)'
;MRFSLPVLLVAFAATTSAAEIPIVADGSARAVVALSENATPVARYAAEEFVHHVQKATGVKLAVVSEKELPSQPAGRVFIGDGDHARKAGIEASKLSPETFVLRTRDSALFIVGGDGEGEPLDVNTPAGTLFGVYEALERAL
;
A
#
# COMPACT_ATOMS: atom_id res chain seq x y z
N MET A 1 -20.57 -30.69 -56.48
CA MET A 1 -20.04 -30.91 -55.11
C MET A 1 -19.45 -29.61 -54.60
N ARG A 2 -19.98 -29.05 -53.51
CA ARG A 2 -19.37 -27.93 -52.77
C ARG A 2 -19.40 -28.30 -51.30
N PHE A 3 -18.22 -28.58 -50.73
CA PHE A 3 -18.05 -28.82 -49.30
C PHE A 3 -17.77 -27.48 -48.62
N SER A 4 -18.63 -27.07 -47.70
CA SER A 4 -18.41 -25.91 -46.83
C SER A 4 -17.81 -26.40 -45.51
N LEU A 5 -16.60 -25.96 -45.20
CA LEU A 5 -15.91 -26.25 -43.94
C LEU A 5 -16.27 -25.16 -42.91
N PRO A 6 -16.68 -25.50 -41.67
CA PRO A 6 -16.98 -24.50 -40.67
C PRO A 6 -15.69 -23.95 -40.07
N VAL A 7 -15.58 -22.63 -40.00
CA VAL A 7 -14.52 -21.94 -39.26
C VAL A 7 -14.94 -21.89 -37.79
N LEU A 8 -14.18 -22.57 -36.93
CA LEU A 8 -14.38 -22.55 -35.48
C LEU A 8 -13.65 -21.33 -34.90
N LEU A 9 -14.41 -20.34 -34.42
CA LEU A 9 -13.87 -19.16 -33.74
C LEU A 9 -13.63 -19.51 -32.25
N VAL A 10 -12.36 -19.65 -31.85
CA VAL A 10 -12.00 -19.83 -30.43
C VAL A 10 -11.73 -18.45 -29.83
N ALA A 11 -12.62 -17.99 -28.95
CA ALA A 11 -12.42 -16.76 -28.20
C ALA A 11 -11.46 -17.03 -27.01
N PHE A 12 -10.27 -16.42 -27.04
CA PHE A 12 -9.32 -16.49 -25.94
C PHE A 12 -9.66 -15.38 -24.94
N ALA A 13 -10.37 -15.73 -23.87
CA ALA A 13 -10.61 -14.81 -22.76
C ALA A 13 -9.31 -14.66 -21.97
N ALA A 14 -8.57 -13.58 -22.19
CA ALA A 14 -7.44 -13.21 -21.35
C ALA A 14 -7.99 -12.80 -19.97
N THR A 15 -7.87 -13.68 -18.98
CA THR A 15 -8.13 -13.32 -17.58
C THR A 15 -7.02 -12.38 -17.12
N THR A 16 -7.29 -11.07 -17.09
CA THR A 16 -6.41 -10.12 -16.42
C THR A 16 -6.43 -10.46 -14.92
N SER A 17 -5.42 -11.17 -14.44
CA SER A 17 -5.21 -11.34 -13.01
C SER A 17 -4.74 -9.98 -12.48
N ALA A 18 -5.63 -9.28 -11.78
CA ALA A 18 -5.20 -8.19 -10.92
C ALA A 18 -4.33 -8.82 -9.83
N ALA A 19 -3.07 -8.39 -9.72
CA ALA A 19 -2.19 -8.85 -8.67
C ALA A 19 -2.71 -8.32 -7.33
N GLU A 20 -3.46 -9.15 -6.61
CA GLU A 20 -3.82 -8.89 -5.22
C GLU A 20 -2.54 -8.93 -4.37
N ILE A 21 -2.39 -7.95 -3.49
CA ILE A 21 -1.30 -7.93 -2.50
C ILE A 21 -1.91 -8.38 -1.18
N PRO A 22 -1.83 -9.68 -0.83
CA PRO A 22 -2.38 -10.14 0.42
C PRO A 22 -1.60 -9.50 1.57
N ILE A 23 -2.31 -8.77 2.43
CA ILE A 23 -1.75 -8.18 3.65
C ILE A 23 -1.82 -9.20 4.79
N VAL A 24 -2.98 -9.85 4.92
CA VAL A 24 -3.24 -10.98 5.80
C VAL A 24 -3.97 -12.04 4.99
N ALA A 25 -3.55 -13.30 5.12
CA ALA A 25 -4.26 -14.44 4.54
C ALA A 25 -4.04 -15.68 5.41
N ASP A 26 -5.06 -16.52 5.53
CA ASP A 26 -5.05 -17.75 6.33
C ASP A 26 -4.63 -17.51 7.79
N GLY A 27 -5.11 -16.40 8.38
CA GLY A 27 -4.78 -16.02 9.76
C GLY A 27 -3.31 -15.66 9.98
N SER A 28 -2.54 -15.40 8.92
CA SER A 28 -1.11 -15.09 8.98
C SER A 28 -0.77 -13.81 8.23
N ALA A 29 0.23 -13.07 8.72
CA ALA A 29 0.74 -11.87 8.04
C ALA A 29 1.39 -12.28 6.72
N ARG A 30 0.97 -11.64 5.63
CA ARG A 30 1.51 -11.82 4.27
C ARG A 30 2.23 -10.59 3.75
N ALA A 31 2.24 -9.52 4.55
CA ALA A 31 3.02 -8.32 4.32
C ALA A 31 3.67 -7.79 5.62
N VAL A 32 4.69 -6.95 5.46
CA VAL A 32 5.19 -6.05 6.51
C VAL A 32 4.83 -4.61 6.19
N VAL A 33 4.71 -3.77 7.22
CA VAL A 33 4.68 -2.32 7.08
C VAL A 33 6.12 -1.82 7.13
N ALA A 34 6.50 -0.96 6.19
CA ALA A 34 7.84 -0.42 6.09
C ALA A 34 7.82 1.10 6.14
N LEU A 35 8.73 1.65 6.95
CA LEU A 35 8.93 3.08 7.12
C LEU A 35 10.36 3.48 6.74
N SER A 36 10.52 4.69 6.21
CA SER A 36 11.84 5.31 6.13
C SER A 36 12.42 5.54 7.53
N GLU A 37 13.74 5.47 7.65
CA GLU A 37 14.46 5.85 8.88
C GLU A 37 14.09 7.27 9.34
N ASN A 38 13.86 8.16 8.37
CA ASN A 38 13.49 9.55 8.58
C ASN A 38 11.99 9.79 8.35
N ALA A 39 11.14 8.78 8.57
CA ALA A 39 9.70 8.95 8.46
C ALA A 39 9.21 10.09 9.39
N THR A 40 8.35 10.94 8.84
CA THR A 40 7.71 12.06 9.56
C THR A 40 6.88 11.53 10.75
N PRO A 41 6.57 12.37 11.76
CA PRO A 41 5.67 11.97 12.84
C PRO A 41 4.33 11.46 12.31
N VAL A 42 3.78 12.11 11.27
CA VAL A 42 2.53 11.71 10.59
C VAL A 42 2.65 10.30 10.02
N ALA A 43 3.70 9.99 9.26
CA ALA A 43 3.85 8.67 8.64
C ALA A 43 4.04 7.55 9.68
N ARG A 44 4.75 7.82 10.78
CA ARG A 44 4.89 6.87 11.90
C ARG A 44 3.55 6.58 12.54
N TYR A 45 2.79 7.62 12.87
CA TYR A 45 1.46 7.46 13.45
C TYR A 45 0.48 6.78 12.49
N ALA A 46 0.52 7.12 11.20
CA ALA A 46 -0.28 6.45 10.17
C ALA A 46 0.04 4.95 10.08
N ALA A 47 1.31 4.55 10.23
CA ALA A 47 1.67 3.14 10.28
C ALA A 47 1.13 2.44 11.54
N GLU A 48 1.13 3.11 12.70
CA GLU A 48 0.50 2.58 13.92
C GLU A 48 -1.01 2.37 13.71
N GLU A 49 -1.69 3.35 13.13
CA GLU A 49 -3.12 3.28 12.82
C GLU A 49 -3.43 2.15 11.81
N PHE A 50 -2.63 2.00 10.76
CA PHE A 50 -2.77 0.91 9.80
C PHE A 50 -2.65 -0.46 10.48
N VAL A 51 -1.59 -0.65 11.28
CA VAL A 51 -1.36 -1.91 12.01
C VAL A 51 -2.48 -2.17 13.02
N HIS A 52 -2.92 -1.15 13.75
CA HIS A 52 -4.00 -1.26 14.73
C HIS A 52 -5.29 -1.75 14.09
N HIS A 53 -5.71 -1.13 12.99
CA HIS A 53 -6.98 -1.45 12.34
C HIS A 53 -6.92 -2.81 11.61
N VAL A 54 -5.79 -3.15 10.98
CA VAL A 54 -5.59 -4.51 10.43
C VAL A 54 -5.67 -5.56 11.53
N GLN A 55 -5.01 -5.33 12.68
CA GLN A 55 -5.06 -6.25 13.81
C GLN A 55 -6.48 -6.38 14.36
N LYS A 56 -7.23 -5.28 14.48
CA LYS A 56 -8.63 -5.32 14.92
C LYS A 56 -9.52 -6.13 13.99
N ALA A 57 -9.37 -5.95 12.68
CA ALA A 57 -10.20 -6.63 11.70
C ALA A 57 -9.84 -8.11 11.54
N THR A 58 -8.57 -8.47 11.68
CA THR A 58 -8.08 -9.81 11.30
C THR A 58 -7.56 -10.65 12.46
N GLY A 59 -7.32 -10.05 13.63
CA GLY A 59 -6.60 -10.67 14.75
C GLY A 59 -5.08 -10.75 14.55
N VAL A 60 -4.54 -10.37 13.38
CA VAL A 60 -3.12 -10.50 13.02
C VAL A 60 -2.42 -9.15 13.14
N LYS A 61 -1.36 -9.09 13.94
CA LYS A 61 -0.50 -7.90 14.02
C LYS A 61 0.59 -7.96 12.96
N LEU A 62 0.66 -6.95 12.10
CA LEU A 62 1.76 -6.79 11.14
C LEU A 62 3.02 -6.25 11.82
N ALA A 63 4.19 -6.67 11.34
CA ALA A 63 5.46 -6.08 11.76
C ALA A 63 5.67 -4.73 11.08
N VAL A 64 6.19 -3.75 11.83
CA VAL A 64 6.71 -2.49 11.30
C VAL A 64 8.23 -2.60 11.27
N VAL A 65 8.83 -2.37 10.11
CA VAL A 65 10.27 -2.50 9.88
C VAL A 65 10.85 -1.24 9.21
N SER A 66 12.15 -1.08 9.32
CA SER A 66 12.89 -0.13 8.48
C SER A 66 12.83 -0.56 7.02
N GLU A 67 12.70 0.40 6.09
CA GLU A 67 12.84 0.13 4.67
C GLU A 67 14.24 -0.37 4.27
N LYS A 68 15.26 -0.18 5.13
CA LYS A 68 16.61 -0.72 4.94
C LYS A 68 16.76 -2.17 5.38
N GLU A 69 15.85 -2.66 6.20
CA GLU A 69 15.90 -3.97 6.84
C GLU A 69 14.73 -4.85 6.38
N LEU A 70 14.29 -4.66 5.13
CA LEU A 70 13.17 -5.39 4.58
C LEU A 70 13.48 -6.90 4.54
N PRO A 71 12.67 -7.73 5.22
CA PRO A 71 12.90 -9.16 5.22
C PRO A 71 12.60 -9.76 3.84
N SER A 72 13.18 -10.92 3.56
CA SER A 72 12.89 -11.70 2.35
C SER A 72 11.47 -12.29 2.36
N GLN A 73 10.93 -12.54 3.56
CA GLN A 73 9.54 -12.91 3.79
C GLN A 73 9.01 -12.20 5.06
N PRO A 74 7.75 -11.77 5.07
CA PRO A 74 6.76 -11.89 3.99
C PRO A 74 7.13 -11.07 2.75
N ALA A 75 6.74 -11.55 1.56
CA ALA A 75 7.06 -10.90 0.29
C ALA A 75 6.30 -9.59 0.07
N GLY A 76 5.06 -9.50 0.59
CA GLY A 76 4.24 -8.29 0.51
C GLY A 76 4.81 -7.14 1.34
N ARG A 77 4.68 -5.92 0.84
CA ARG A 77 5.19 -4.72 1.50
C ARG A 77 4.15 -3.61 1.47
N VAL A 78 3.96 -2.95 2.59
CA VAL A 78 3.16 -1.71 2.69
C VAL A 78 4.11 -0.59 3.09
N PHE A 79 4.47 0.26 2.14
CA PHE A 79 5.29 1.44 2.38
C PHE A 79 4.38 2.61 2.77
N ILE A 80 4.59 3.17 3.96
CA ILE A 80 3.78 4.28 4.49
C ILE A 80 4.67 5.51 4.64
N GLY A 81 4.27 6.62 4.03
CA GLY A 81 5.02 7.87 3.98
C GLY A 81 6.11 7.91 2.90
N ASP A 82 6.84 9.03 2.84
CA ASP A 82 7.96 9.21 1.91
C ASP A 82 9.16 8.31 2.27
N GLY A 83 9.93 7.90 1.27
CA GLY A 83 11.05 6.97 1.44
C GLY A 83 11.70 6.56 0.13
N ASP A 84 12.82 5.84 0.20
CA ASP A 84 13.57 5.44 -0.98
C ASP A 84 12.74 4.56 -1.93
N HIS A 85 11.93 3.66 -1.37
CA HIS A 85 11.06 2.79 -2.17
C HIS A 85 9.93 3.55 -2.86
N ALA A 86 9.32 4.53 -2.16
CA ALA A 86 8.30 5.40 -2.75
C ALA A 86 8.86 6.21 -3.93
N ARG A 87 10.05 6.82 -3.75
CA ARG A 87 10.73 7.57 -4.81
C ARG A 87 11.09 6.70 -6.00
N LYS A 88 11.61 5.49 -5.77
CA LYS A 88 11.88 4.49 -6.84
C LYS A 88 10.59 4.07 -7.56
N ALA A 89 9.46 4.06 -6.85
CA ALA A 89 8.14 3.82 -7.43
C ALA A 89 7.59 5.04 -8.23
N GLY A 90 8.31 6.15 -8.27
CA GLY A 90 7.92 7.40 -8.95
C GLY A 90 6.93 8.23 -8.12
N ILE A 91 6.96 8.09 -6.80
CA ILE A 91 6.12 8.83 -5.86
C ILE A 91 7.04 9.71 -5.02
N GLU A 92 6.93 11.02 -5.17
CA GLU A 92 7.73 12.00 -4.42
C GLU A 92 6.79 12.82 -3.56
N ALA A 93 6.80 12.60 -2.23
CA ALA A 93 5.88 13.28 -1.32
C ALA A 93 5.99 14.80 -1.38
N SER A 94 7.21 15.32 -1.56
CA SER A 94 7.47 16.77 -1.73
C SER A 94 6.76 17.43 -2.93
N LYS A 95 6.24 16.64 -3.88
CA LYS A 95 5.45 17.12 -5.02
C LYS A 95 3.94 17.06 -4.79
N LEU A 96 3.51 16.47 -3.67
CA LEU A 96 2.11 16.40 -3.28
C LEU A 96 1.71 17.69 -2.57
N SER A 97 0.52 18.20 -2.88
CA SER A 97 -0.06 19.29 -2.10
C SER A 97 -0.33 18.82 -0.66
N PRO A 98 -0.32 19.72 0.33
CA PRO A 98 -0.73 19.40 1.70
C PRO A 98 -2.05 18.64 1.74
N GLU A 99 -2.15 17.65 2.63
CA GLU A 99 -3.35 16.82 2.86
C GLU A 99 -3.81 15.95 1.68
N THR A 100 -3.03 15.89 0.59
CA THR A 100 -3.28 14.95 -0.51
C THR A 100 -2.46 13.68 -0.34
N PHE A 101 -2.90 12.60 -1.00
CA PHE A 101 -2.20 11.31 -0.94
C PHE A 101 -2.25 10.54 -2.25
N VAL A 102 -1.34 9.58 -2.35
CA VAL A 102 -1.25 8.58 -3.41
C VAL A 102 -1.41 7.20 -2.78
N LEU A 103 -2.38 6.45 -3.28
CA LEU A 103 -2.49 5.00 -3.11
C LEU A 103 -2.09 4.32 -4.40
N ARG A 104 -1.05 3.49 -4.36
CA ARG A 104 -0.56 2.80 -5.56
C ARG A 104 -0.05 1.41 -5.22
N THR A 105 -0.42 0.43 -6.04
CA THR A 105 0.22 -0.88 -6.04
C THR A 105 1.26 -0.97 -7.15
N ARG A 106 2.43 -1.51 -6.85
CA ARG A 106 3.52 -1.76 -7.80
C ARG A 106 4.45 -2.83 -7.25
N ASP A 107 4.87 -3.78 -8.09
CA ASP A 107 5.86 -4.81 -7.74
C ASP A 107 5.53 -5.58 -6.43
N SER A 108 4.26 -5.95 -6.25
CA SER A 108 3.72 -6.60 -5.03
C SER A 108 3.85 -5.78 -3.74
N ALA A 109 3.97 -4.46 -3.88
CA ALA A 109 3.95 -3.53 -2.77
C ALA A 109 2.80 -2.52 -2.90
N LEU A 110 2.20 -2.17 -1.76
CA LEU A 110 1.28 -1.05 -1.61
C LEU A 110 2.08 0.16 -1.10
N PHE A 111 1.89 1.30 -1.76
CA PHE A 111 2.46 2.58 -1.38
C PHE A 111 1.34 3.50 -0.93
N ILE A 112 1.45 4.04 0.28
CA ILE A 112 0.54 5.02 0.86
C ILE A 112 1.39 6.24 1.23
N VAL A 113 1.37 7.27 0.41
CA VAL A 113 2.29 8.42 0.53
C VAL A 113 1.49 9.70 0.40
N GLY A 114 1.62 10.62 1.35
CA GLY A 114 0.93 11.90 1.33
C GLY A 114 1.82 13.12 1.49
N GLY A 115 1.22 14.28 1.22
CA GLY A 115 1.80 15.59 1.50
C GLY A 115 1.67 15.91 2.99
N ASP A 116 2.64 15.44 3.76
CA ASP A 116 2.67 15.55 5.22
C ASP A 116 3.41 16.79 5.71
N GLY A 117 3.06 17.24 6.91
CA GLY A 117 3.87 18.14 7.72
C GLY A 117 4.82 17.39 8.66
N GLU A 118 5.69 18.15 9.32
CA GLU A 118 6.66 17.66 10.31
C GLU A 118 6.15 17.78 11.77
N GLY A 119 4.93 18.26 11.95
CA GLY A 119 4.33 18.50 13.27
C GLY A 119 3.65 17.28 13.88
N GLU A 120 2.95 17.51 15.00
CA GLU A 120 2.18 16.46 15.67
C GLU A 120 1.05 15.94 14.75
N PRO A 121 0.86 14.61 14.62
CA PRO A 121 -0.03 14.03 13.61
C PRO A 121 -1.50 14.43 13.68
N LEU A 122 -1.97 14.79 14.88
CA LEU A 122 -3.37 15.14 15.15
C LEU A 122 -3.57 16.64 15.40
N ASP A 123 -2.51 17.45 15.22
CA ASP A 123 -2.66 18.91 15.22
C ASP A 123 -3.34 19.34 13.92
N VAL A 124 -4.38 20.17 14.03
CA VAL A 124 -5.14 20.71 12.89
C VAL A 124 -4.29 21.50 11.90
N ASN A 125 -3.11 21.97 12.31
CA ASN A 125 -2.18 22.71 11.47
C ASN A 125 -1.08 21.84 10.85
N THR A 126 -1.04 20.54 11.15
CA THR A 126 -0.12 19.58 10.53
C THR A 126 -0.84 18.89 9.37
N PRO A 127 -0.42 19.12 8.11
CA PRO A 127 -0.94 18.33 6.99
C PRO A 127 -0.72 16.83 7.22
N ALA A 128 -1.77 16.03 7.09
CA ALA A 128 -1.76 14.61 7.44
C ALA A 128 -2.13 13.70 6.26
N GLY A 129 -1.63 14.01 5.06
CA GLY A 129 -2.00 13.31 3.83
C GLY A 129 -1.80 11.79 3.91
N THR A 130 -0.66 11.33 4.43
CA THR A 130 -0.37 9.89 4.58
C THR A 130 -1.36 9.21 5.51
N LEU A 131 -1.76 9.88 6.60
CA LEU A 131 -2.76 9.35 7.54
C LEU A 131 -4.13 9.21 6.87
N PHE A 132 -4.57 10.21 6.11
CA PHE A 132 -5.81 10.12 5.33
C PHE A 132 -5.75 9.01 4.27
N GLY A 133 -4.61 8.84 3.61
CA GLY A 133 -4.39 7.72 2.69
C GLY A 133 -4.49 6.36 3.38
N VAL A 134 -3.97 6.23 4.61
CA VAL A 134 -4.11 5.00 5.41
C VAL A 134 -5.57 4.71 5.70
N TYR A 135 -6.35 5.70 6.15
CA TYR A 135 -7.77 5.49 6.41
C TYR A 135 -8.57 5.14 5.16
N GLU A 136 -8.30 5.80 4.03
CA GLU A 136 -8.91 5.46 2.75
C GLU A 136 -8.59 4.01 2.34
N ALA A 137 -7.34 3.57 2.51
CA ALA A 137 -6.95 2.19 2.20
C ALA A 137 -7.65 1.16 3.09
N LEU A 138 -7.81 1.48 4.38
CA LEU A 138 -8.55 0.64 5.33
C LEU A 138 -10.04 0.58 4.98
N GLU A 139 -10.68 1.72 4.68
CA GLU A 139 -12.10 1.79 4.31
C GLU A 139 -12.42 0.99 3.05
N ARG A 140 -11.50 0.94 2.09
CA ARG A 140 -11.69 0.12 0.87
C ARG A 140 -11.54 -1.37 1.12
N ALA A 141 -10.84 -1.77 2.17
CA ALA A 141 -10.39 -3.14 2.38
C ALA A 141 -11.15 -3.88 3.50
N LEU A 142 -11.78 -3.17 4.44
CA LEU A 142 -12.41 -3.70 5.66
C LEU A 142 -13.89 -3.35 5.72
#